data_AF-A0A166SHL5-F1
#
_entry.id   AF-A0A166SHL5-F1
#
_cell.length_a   1.000
_cell.length_b   1.000
_cell.length_c   1.000
_cell.angle_alpha   90.00
_cell.angle_beta   90.00
_cell.angle_gamma   90.00
#
_symmetry.space_group_name_H-M   'P 1'
#
loop_
_entity.id
_entity.type
_entity.pdbx_description
1 polymer ?
#
loop_
_entity_poly.entity_id
_entity_poly.type
_entity_poly.pdbx_seq_one_letter_code
_entity_poly.pdbx_strand_id
1 'polypeptide(L)'
;MNGFVTLALWYLDRASALVLFPVLWLTVLTGIFFTARGFGLIHRLSRRIHVELAVFGIGMMAVHGLVGTVDAWLVVDGSAPAPNYPLSLFLAGVGVGAVSLVVLVLAALGFLEPRRFDNPGAVHALAYGGFAFGIVHAVAIGSDMTGLLGQLVVGSVVFVVLALALKLLEGTSLVNPTQ
;
A
#
# COMPACT_ATOMS: atom_id res chain seq x y z
N MET A 1 -19.35 19.10 -15.42
CA MET A 1 -19.68 18.82 -13.99
C MET A 1 -19.60 20.13 -13.22
N ASN A 2 -20.41 20.38 -12.18
CA ASN A 2 -20.27 21.65 -11.43
C ASN A 2 -19.03 21.60 -10.51
N GLY A 3 -18.42 22.76 -10.21
CA GLY A 3 -17.15 22.83 -9.48
C GLY A 3 -17.18 22.27 -8.05
N PHE A 4 -18.38 22.11 -7.46
CA PHE A 4 -18.54 21.47 -6.16
C PHE A 4 -18.27 19.96 -6.23
N VAL A 5 -18.76 19.27 -7.27
CA VAL A 5 -18.58 17.83 -7.42
C VAL A 5 -17.12 17.48 -7.70
N THR A 6 -16.42 18.25 -8.53
CA THR A 6 -14.99 18.04 -8.80
C THR A 6 -14.16 18.25 -7.53
N LEU A 7 -14.48 19.26 -6.74
CA LEU A 7 -13.82 19.52 -5.46
C LEU A 7 -14.09 18.40 -4.44
N ALA A 8 -15.32 17.90 -4.36
CA ALA A 8 -15.67 16.80 -3.47
C ALA A 8 -14.93 15.50 -3.83
N LEU A 9 -14.84 15.17 -5.12
CA LEU A 9 -14.08 14.02 -5.62
C LEU A 9 -12.59 14.15 -5.29
N TRP A 10 -12.03 15.34 -5.50
CA TRP A 10 -10.64 15.63 -5.15
C TRP A 10 -10.37 15.41 -3.65
N TYR A 11 -11.18 15.98 -2.76
CA TYR A 11 -11.01 15.77 -1.32
C TYR A 11 -11.20 14.31 -0.91
N LEU A 12 -12.19 13.63 -1.48
CA LEU A 12 -12.47 12.23 -1.17
C LEU A 12 -11.31 11.33 -1.61
N ASP A 13 -10.74 11.58 -2.80
CA ASP A 13 -9.59 10.82 -3.27
C ASP A 13 -8.40 10.96 -2.32
N ARG A 14 -8.04 12.20 -1.97
CA ARG A 14 -6.90 12.50 -1.08
C ARG A 14 -7.13 11.94 0.33
N ALA A 15 -8.33 12.10 0.87
CA ALA A 15 -8.68 11.54 2.18
C ALA A 15 -8.60 10.01 2.17
N SER A 16 -9.11 9.36 1.13
CA SER A 16 -9.06 7.90 1.01
C SER A 16 -7.63 7.38 0.89
N ALA A 17 -6.76 8.07 0.14
CA ALA A 17 -5.33 7.74 0.04
C ALA A 17 -4.60 7.91 1.39
N LEU A 18 -4.86 9.01 2.11
CA LEU A 18 -4.27 9.29 3.42
C LEU A 18 -4.65 8.26 4.49
N VAL A 19 -5.82 7.65 4.36
CA VAL A 19 -6.25 6.53 5.23
C VAL A 19 -5.67 5.20 4.73
N LEU A 20 -5.69 4.97 3.42
CA LEU A 20 -5.25 3.71 2.83
C LEU A 20 -3.75 3.44 3.08
N PHE A 21 -2.90 4.43 2.87
CA PHE A 21 -1.44 4.26 3.02
C PHE A 21 -1.02 3.74 4.41
N PRO A 22 -1.41 4.35 5.54
CA PRO A 22 -1.04 3.84 6.86
C PRO A 22 -1.69 2.48 7.16
N VAL A 23 -2.88 2.20 6.63
CA VAL A 23 -3.53 0.88 6.78
C VAL A 23 -2.74 -0.21 6.06
N LEU A 24 -2.33 0.04 4.81
CA LEU A 24 -1.48 -0.91 4.07
C LEU A 24 -0.12 -1.07 4.73
N TRP A 25 0.47 0.02 5.23
CA TRP A 25 1.71 -0.01 5.99
C TRP A 25 1.59 -0.88 7.25
N LEU A 26 0.52 -0.70 8.04
CA LEU A 26 0.25 -1.51 9.23
C LEU A 26 -0.05 -2.97 8.86
N THR A 27 -0.73 -3.21 7.74
CA THR A 27 -1.01 -4.56 7.23
C THR A 27 0.29 -5.28 6.88
N VAL A 28 1.20 -4.62 6.16
CA VAL A 28 2.53 -5.17 5.84
C VAL A 28 3.34 -5.42 7.11
N LEU A 29 3.39 -4.45 8.03
CA LEU A 29 4.13 -4.58 9.27
C LEU A 29 3.63 -5.74 10.14
N THR A 30 2.31 -5.85 10.30
CA THR A 30 1.70 -6.97 11.05
C THR A 30 1.90 -8.29 10.32
N GLY A 31 1.92 -8.31 8.98
CA GLY A 31 2.26 -9.49 8.17
C GLY A 31 3.70 -9.97 8.38
N ILE A 32 4.66 -9.03 8.50
CA ILE A 32 6.06 -9.34 8.82
C ILE A 32 6.14 -10.08 10.16
N PHE A 33 5.50 -9.55 11.20
CA PHE A 33 5.53 -10.13 12.55
C PHE A 33 4.55 -11.29 12.76
N PHE A 34 3.65 -11.55 11.80
CA PHE A 34 2.64 -12.60 11.90
C PHE A 34 3.24 -13.99 12.12
N THR A 35 4.43 -14.26 11.56
CA THR A 35 5.15 -15.54 11.71
C THR A 35 6.38 -15.45 12.62
N ALA A 36 6.73 -14.26 13.10
CA ALA A 36 7.98 -13.98 13.81
C ALA A 36 7.86 -14.23 15.32
N ARG A 37 7.91 -15.50 15.74
CA ARG A 37 7.61 -15.91 17.14
C ARG A 37 8.55 -15.27 18.17
N GLY A 38 9.81 -14.98 17.82
CA GLY A 38 10.79 -14.35 18.73
C GLY A 38 10.40 -12.94 19.17
N PHE A 39 9.45 -12.29 18.49
CA PHE A 39 8.97 -10.94 18.82
C PHE A 39 7.83 -10.91 19.85
N GLY A 40 7.50 -12.03 20.50
CA GLY A 40 6.70 -12.07 21.73
C GLY A 40 5.33 -11.38 21.63
N LEU A 41 5.17 -10.24 22.33
CA LEU A 41 3.92 -9.48 22.35
C LEU A 41 3.55 -8.94 20.96
N ILE A 42 4.52 -8.45 20.19
CA ILE A 42 4.31 -7.87 18.86
C ILE A 42 3.75 -8.94 17.91
N HIS A 43 4.29 -10.15 17.96
CA HIS A 43 3.77 -11.30 17.22
C HIS A 43 2.30 -11.59 17.57
N ARG A 44 1.96 -11.64 18.87
CA ARG A 44 0.59 -11.92 19.31
C ARG A 44 -0.40 -10.84 18.88
N LEU A 45 -0.02 -9.57 19.00
CA LEU A 45 -0.87 -8.46 18.56
C LEU A 45 -1.05 -8.48 17.05
N SER A 46 0.03 -8.70 16.30
CA SER A 46 -0.02 -8.78 14.83
C SER A 46 -0.99 -9.86 14.36
N ARG A 47 -0.95 -11.06 14.95
CA ARG A 47 -1.90 -12.14 14.62
C ARG A 47 -3.36 -11.83 14.92
N ARG A 48 -3.64 -10.92 15.87
CA ARG A 48 -5.00 -10.55 16.28
C ARG A 48 -5.63 -9.48 15.40
N ILE A 49 -4.83 -8.70 14.66
CA ILE A 49 -5.33 -7.53 13.93
C ILE A 49 -5.02 -7.57 12.42
N HIS A 50 -4.12 -8.45 11.98
CA HIS A 50 -3.61 -8.44 10.60
C HIS A 50 -4.73 -8.63 9.57
N VAL A 51 -5.66 -9.56 9.82
CA VAL A 51 -6.74 -9.85 8.87
C VAL A 51 -7.75 -8.71 8.83
N GLU A 52 -8.11 -8.15 9.98
CA GLU A 52 -8.99 -7.00 10.11
C GLU A 52 -8.42 -5.78 9.38
N LEU A 53 -7.12 -5.51 9.55
CA LEU A 53 -6.41 -4.46 8.83
C LEU A 53 -6.36 -4.74 7.32
N ALA A 54 -6.09 -5.97 6.91
CA ALA A 54 -6.05 -6.34 5.50
C ALA A 54 -7.41 -6.16 4.81
N VAL A 55 -8.50 -6.60 5.45
CA VAL A 55 -9.86 -6.44 4.93
C VAL A 55 -10.24 -4.97 4.84
N PHE A 56 -9.96 -4.18 5.89
CA PHE A 56 -10.20 -2.73 5.86
C PHE A 56 -9.37 -2.05 4.76
N GLY A 57 -8.10 -2.44 4.62
CA GLY A 57 -7.20 -1.96 3.58
C GLY A 57 -7.70 -2.27 2.17
N ILE A 58 -8.20 -3.48 1.92
CA ILE A 58 -8.80 -3.85 0.62
C ILE A 58 -10.04 -2.98 0.34
N GLY A 59 -10.89 -2.73 1.34
CA GLY A 59 -12.04 -1.83 1.20
C GLY A 59 -11.62 -0.41 0.83
N MET A 60 -10.67 0.16 1.57
CA MET A 60 -10.13 1.50 1.29
C MET A 60 -9.39 1.56 -0.06
N MET A 61 -8.72 0.48 -0.47
CA MET A 61 -8.07 0.35 -1.78
C MET A 61 -9.11 0.43 -2.89
N ALA A 62 -10.25 -0.26 -2.74
CA ALA A 62 -11.34 -0.18 -3.71
C ALA A 62 -11.92 1.25 -3.79
N VAL A 63 -12.15 1.90 -2.65
CA VAL A 63 -12.63 3.30 -2.61
C VAL A 63 -11.65 4.23 -3.31
N HIS A 64 -10.38 4.23 -2.91
CA HIS A 64 -9.36 5.10 -3.51
C HIS A 64 -9.14 4.79 -4.98
N GLY A 65 -9.05 3.51 -5.36
CA GLY A 65 -8.89 3.10 -6.76
C GLY A 65 -10.03 3.60 -7.65
N LEU A 66 -11.28 3.52 -7.18
CA LEU A 66 -12.44 3.99 -7.93
C LEU A 66 -12.48 5.53 -8.00
N VAL A 67 -12.40 6.21 -6.85
CA VAL A 67 -12.50 7.68 -6.78
C VAL A 67 -11.31 8.32 -7.50
N GLY A 68 -10.10 7.81 -7.29
CA GLY A 68 -8.87 8.29 -7.93
C GLY A 68 -8.86 8.05 -9.44
N THR A 69 -9.47 6.97 -9.94
CA THR A 69 -9.63 6.77 -11.38
C THR A 69 -10.54 7.84 -11.99
N VAL A 70 -11.65 8.17 -11.31
CA VAL A 70 -12.56 9.23 -11.76
C VAL A 70 -11.87 10.59 -11.68
N ASP A 71 -11.17 10.90 -10.59
CA ASP A 71 -10.43 12.16 -10.45
C ASP A 71 -9.35 12.30 -11.54
N ALA A 72 -8.56 11.26 -11.79
CA ALA A 72 -7.55 11.26 -12.83
C ALA A 72 -8.14 11.44 -14.23
N TRP A 73 -9.29 10.82 -14.51
CA TRP A 73 -10.03 11.03 -15.76
C TRP A 73 -10.41 12.50 -15.93
N LEU A 74 -10.94 13.14 -14.89
CA LEU A 74 -11.34 14.55 -14.93
C LEU A 74 -10.15 15.50 -15.15
N VAL A 75 -8.99 15.18 -14.60
CA VAL A 75 -7.74 15.92 -14.86
C VAL A 75 -7.35 15.80 -16.33
N VAL A 76 -7.39 14.59 -16.89
CA VAL A 76 -7.02 14.33 -18.30
C VAL A 76 -7.98 14.99 -19.29
N ASP A 77 -9.28 14.99 -18.99
CA ASP A 77 -10.33 15.63 -19.80
C ASP A 77 -10.36 17.17 -19.64
N GLY A 78 -9.56 17.73 -18.73
CA GLY A 78 -9.53 19.18 -18.45
C GLY A 78 -10.72 19.69 -17.63
N SER A 79 -11.54 18.77 -17.11
CA SER A 79 -12.68 19.04 -16.22
C SER A 79 -12.25 19.33 -14.78
N ALA A 80 -11.02 18.98 -14.38
CA ALA A 80 -10.40 19.30 -13.09
C ALA A 80 -9.04 19.99 -13.26
N PRO A 81 -8.56 20.76 -12.26
CA PRO A 81 -7.27 21.42 -12.33
C PRO A 81 -6.11 20.42 -12.52
N ALA A 82 -5.19 20.75 -13.41
CA ALA A 82 -3.96 19.99 -13.58
C ALA A 82 -3.04 20.12 -12.34
N PRO A 83 -2.23 19.09 -12.04
CA PRO A 83 -1.21 19.20 -11.01
C PRO A 83 -0.18 20.29 -11.33
N ASN A 84 0.53 20.76 -10.31
CA ASN A 84 1.61 21.76 -10.44
C ASN A 84 2.94 21.17 -10.97
N TYR A 85 2.88 20.03 -11.66
CA TYR A 85 4.01 19.32 -12.26
C TYR A 85 3.57 18.71 -13.60
N PRO A 86 4.49 18.22 -14.46
CA PRO A 86 4.15 17.77 -15.81
C PRO A 86 3.09 16.67 -15.84
N LEU A 87 2.12 16.78 -16.75
CA LEU A 87 1.05 15.79 -16.93
C LEU A 87 1.59 14.39 -17.24
N SER A 88 2.74 14.27 -17.92
CA SER A 88 3.39 12.99 -18.18
C SER A 88 3.81 12.27 -16.90
N LEU A 89 4.30 13.00 -15.89
CA LEU A 89 4.67 12.44 -14.60
C LEU A 89 3.41 12.01 -13.82
N PHE A 90 2.34 12.80 -13.89
CA PHE A 90 1.03 12.43 -13.34
C PHE A 90 0.52 11.12 -13.92
N LEU A 91 0.50 11.00 -15.25
CA LEU A 91 0.04 9.80 -15.96
C LEU A 91 0.92 8.58 -15.66
N ALA A 92 2.24 8.77 -15.55
CA ALA A 92 3.14 7.71 -15.11
C ALA A 92 2.79 7.25 -13.69
N GLY A 93 2.57 8.19 -12.76
CA GLY A 93 2.13 7.90 -11.40
C GLY A 93 0.81 7.14 -11.35
N VAL A 94 -0.19 7.54 -12.14
CA VAL A 94 -1.47 6.81 -12.29
C VAL A 94 -1.23 5.39 -12.81
N GLY A 95 -0.36 5.22 -13.81
CA GLY A 95 0.03 3.91 -14.33
C GLY A 95 0.68 3.01 -13.27
N VAL A 96 1.58 3.54 -12.44
CA VAL A 96 2.15 2.80 -11.30
C VAL A 96 1.07 2.41 -10.29
N GLY A 97 0.11 3.31 -10.03
CA GLY A 97 -1.04 3.04 -9.17
C GLY A 97 -1.91 1.89 -9.70
N ALA A 98 -2.15 1.85 -11.01
CA ALA A 98 -2.88 0.76 -11.65
C ALA A 98 -2.15 -0.59 -11.51
N VAL A 99 -0.82 -0.61 -11.67
CA VAL A 99 -0.01 -1.82 -11.44
C VAL A 99 -0.11 -2.27 -9.97
N SER A 100 0.03 -1.34 -9.02
CA SER A 100 -0.14 -1.61 -7.58
C SER A 100 -1.50 -2.23 -7.29
N LEU A 101 -2.59 -1.63 -7.81
CA LEU A 101 -3.95 -2.11 -7.65
C LEU A 101 -4.12 -3.54 -8.16
N VAL A 102 -3.66 -3.83 -9.39
CA VAL A 102 -3.75 -5.17 -9.97
C VAL A 102 -3.00 -6.20 -9.11
N VAL A 103 -1.77 -5.90 -8.70
CA VAL A 103 -0.97 -6.80 -7.88
C VAL A 103 -1.61 -7.05 -6.51
N LEU A 104 -2.16 -6.03 -5.86
CA LEU A 104 -2.87 -6.16 -4.58
C LEU A 104 -4.19 -6.93 -4.73
N VAL A 105 -4.92 -6.75 -5.84
CA VAL A 105 -6.10 -7.57 -6.16
C VAL A 105 -5.71 -9.04 -6.33
N LEU A 106 -4.60 -9.33 -7.03
CA LEU A 106 -4.11 -10.71 -7.17
C LEU A 106 -3.72 -11.32 -5.81
N ALA A 107 -3.11 -10.53 -4.92
CA ALA A 107 -2.82 -10.96 -3.55
C ALA A 107 -4.12 -11.28 -2.78
N ALA A 108 -5.12 -10.40 -2.85
CA ALA A 108 -6.41 -10.61 -2.19
C ALA A 108 -7.15 -11.85 -2.73
N LEU A 109 -7.19 -12.04 -4.05
CA LEU A 109 -7.77 -13.23 -4.66
C LEU A 109 -7.02 -14.50 -4.27
N GLY A 110 -5.69 -14.45 -4.19
CA GLY A 110 -4.88 -15.58 -3.73
C GLY A 110 -5.09 -15.93 -2.27
N PHE A 111 -5.38 -14.94 -1.42
CA PHE A 111 -5.79 -15.17 -0.04
C PHE A 111 -7.18 -15.82 0.05
N LEU A 112 -8.15 -15.35 -0.74
CA LEU A 112 -9.52 -15.88 -0.75
C LEU A 112 -9.63 -17.27 -1.36
N GLU A 113 -8.71 -17.63 -2.26
CA GLU A 113 -8.68 -18.95 -2.90
C GLU A 113 -7.31 -19.63 -2.72
N PRO A 114 -6.98 -20.11 -1.51
CA PRO A 114 -5.65 -20.63 -1.19
C PRO A 114 -5.22 -21.81 -2.07
N ARG A 115 -6.19 -22.57 -2.62
CA ARG A 115 -5.93 -23.72 -3.49
C ARG A 115 -5.32 -23.34 -4.84
N ARG A 116 -5.36 -22.06 -5.24
CA ARG A 116 -4.71 -21.57 -6.47
C ARG A 116 -3.21 -21.39 -6.32
N PHE A 117 -2.69 -21.37 -5.09
CA PHE A 117 -1.27 -21.17 -4.84
C PHE A 117 -0.71 -22.35 -4.04
N ASP A 118 0.26 -23.06 -4.63
CA ASP A 118 0.98 -24.14 -3.95
C ASP A 118 1.82 -23.64 -2.76
N ASN A 119 2.12 -22.34 -2.74
CA ASN A 119 2.93 -21.70 -1.70
C ASN A 119 2.23 -20.45 -1.13
N PRO A 120 1.84 -20.45 0.17
CA PRO A 120 1.24 -19.28 0.82
C PRO A 120 2.17 -18.05 0.90
N GLY A 121 3.48 -18.24 0.70
CA GLY A 121 4.44 -17.16 0.57
C GLY A 121 4.26 -16.33 -0.72
N ALA A 122 3.67 -16.91 -1.78
CA ALA A 122 3.42 -16.20 -3.03
C ALA A 122 2.42 -15.05 -2.85
N VAL A 123 1.36 -15.27 -2.05
CA VAL A 123 0.37 -14.24 -1.70
C VAL A 123 1.04 -13.06 -0.98
N HIS A 124 1.95 -13.34 -0.05
CA HIS A 124 2.69 -12.30 0.67
C HIS A 124 3.69 -11.58 -0.24
N ALA A 125 4.36 -12.28 -1.15
CA ALA A 125 5.24 -11.66 -2.13
C ALA A 125 4.47 -10.68 -3.05
N LEU A 126 3.28 -11.07 -3.51
CA LEU A 126 2.38 -10.18 -4.24
C LEU A 126 1.98 -8.98 -3.39
N ALA A 127 1.58 -9.19 -2.13
CA ALA A 127 1.21 -8.09 -1.24
C ALA A 127 2.37 -7.09 -1.03
N TYR A 128 3.60 -7.57 -0.83
CA TYR A 128 4.78 -6.71 -0.71
C TYR A 128 5.11 -5.98 -2.01
N GLY A 129 5.02 -6.66 -3.16
CA GLY A 129 5.20 -6.03 -4.47
C GLY A 129 4.17 -4.94 -4.74
N GLY A 130 2.89 -5.24 -4.47
CA GLY A 130 1.79 -4.29 -4.60
C GLY A 130 1.99 -3.06 -3.70
N PHE A 131 2.39 -3.27 -2.44
CA PHE A 131 2.72 -2.17 -1.53
C PHE A 131 3.92 -1.34 -1.99
N ALA A 132 4.97 -1.98 -2.51
CA ALA A 132 6.14 -1.27 -3.06
C ALA A 132 5.74 -0.37 -4.23
N PHE A 133 4.94 -0.86 -5.18
CA PHE A 133 4.38 -0.02 -6.24
C PHE A 133 3.48 1.09 -5.67
N GLY A 134 2.72 0.81 -4.60
CA GLY A 134 1.90 1.81 -3.92
C GLY A 134 2.71 2.96 -3.32
N ILE A 135 3.89 2.67 -2.76
CA ILE A 135 4.82 3.71 -2.30
C ILE A 135 5.31 4.57 -3.47
N VAL A 136 5.73 3.94 -4.57
CA VAL A 136 6.20 4.67 -5.76
C VAL A 136 5.08 5.54 -6.34
N HIS A 137 3.85 5.02 -6.40
CA HIS A 137 2.65 5.77 -6.80
C HIS A 137 2.41 6.98 -5.89
N ALA A 138 2.44 6.79 -4.57
CA ALA A 138 2.24 7.86 -3.60
C ALA A 138 3.28 8.98 -3.74
N VAL A 139 4.55 8.63 -4.00
CA VAL A 139 5.62 9.61 -4.25
C VAL A 139 5.43 10.32 -5.58
N ALA A 140 5.03 9.61 -6.64
CA ALA A 140 4.85 10.17 -7.97
C ALA A 140 3.67 11.13 -8.07
N ILE A 141 2.55 10.82 -7.41
CA ILE A 141 1.34 11.65 -7.41
C ILE A 141 1.38 12.73 -6.32
N GLY A 142 1.88 12.37 -5.13
CA GLY A 142 2.03 13.26 -3.98
C GLY A 142 3.34 14.05 -3.99
N SER A 143 3.92 14.32 -5.16
CA SER A 143 5.17 15.09 -5.27
C SER A 143 5.06 16.54 -4.78
N ASP A 144 3.84 17.02 -4.56
CA ASP A 144 3.50 18.26 -3.90
C ASP A 144 3.53 18.16 -2.35
N MET A 145 3.56 16.95 -1.77
CA MET A 145 3.75 16.69 -0.35
C MET A 145 5.21 16.97 0.06
N THR A 146 5.50 18.22 0.38
CA THR A 146 6.81 18.65 0.86
C THR A 146 6.88 18.78 2.39
N GLY A 147 8.09 18.91 2.94
CA GLY A 147 8.29 19.14 4.38
C GLY A 147 8.14 17.88 5.25
N LEU A 148 7.53 18.03 6.43
CA LEU A 148 7.45 16.99 7.46
C LEU A 148 6.73 15.73 6.99
N LEU A 149 5.66 15.87 6.20
CA LEU A 149 4.87 14.73 5.72
C LEU A 149 5.70 13.83 4.80
N GLY A 150 6.45 14.41 3.86
CA GLY A 150 7.37 13.65 3.00
C GLY A 150 8.44 12.91 3.81
N GLN A 151 9.03 13.56 4.82
CA GLN A 151 10.03 12.94 5.70
C GLN A 151 9.46 11.77 6.51
N LEU A 152 8.23 11.92 7.04
CA LEU A 152 7.55 10.86 7.77
C LEU A 152 7.25 9.66 6.87
N VAL A 153 6.83 9.88 5.63
CA VAL A 153 6.63 8.80 4.65
C VAL A 153 7.94 8.06 4.41
N VAL A 154 9.03 8.76 4.10
CA VAL A 154 10.35 8.14 3.89
C VAL A 154 10.82 7.36 5.12
N GLY A 155 10.75 7.95 6.31
CA GLY A 155 11.14 7.29 7.56
C GLY A 155 10.30 6.04 7.85
N SER A 156 8.99 6.09 7.57
CA SER A 156 8.09 4.95 7.74
C SER A 156 8.41 3.79 6.79
N VAL A 157 8.81 4.08 5.56
CA VAL A 157 9.22 3.07 4.58
C VAL A 157 10.54 2.42 5.03
N VAL A 158 11.53 3.22 5.44
CA VAL A 158 12.80 2.71 5.98
C VAL A 158 12.55 1.78 7.17
N PHE A 159 11.66 2.15 8.08
CA PHE A 159 11.30 1.30 9.22
C PHE A 159 10.75 -0.07 8.80
N VAL A 160 9.85 -0.12 7.82
CA VAL A 160 9.31 -1.41 7.31
C VAL A 160 10.38 -2.26 6.65
N VAL A 161 11.27 -1.64 5.87
CA VAL A 161 12.41 -2.34 5.23
C VAL A 161 13.31 -2.96 6.31
N LEU A 162 13.63 -2.21 7.37
CA LEU A 162 14.42 -2.70 8.49
C LEU A 162 13.71 -3.83 9.25
N ALA A 163 12.40 -3.69 9.50
CA ALA A 163 11.61 -4.74 10.16
C ALA A 163 11.59 -6.04 9.33
N LEU A 164 11.46 -5.93 8.00
CA LEU A 164 11.53 -7.07 7.10
C LEU A 164 12.92 -7.72 7.14
N ALA A 165 14.00 -6.92 7.10
CA ALA A 165 15.36 -7.42 7.19
C ALA A 165 15.60 -8.19 8.50
N LEU A 166 15.16 -7.65 9.64
CA LEU A 166 15.27 -8.31 10.94
C LEU A 166 14.51 -9.65 10.98
N LYS A 167 13.31 -9.70 10.40
CA LYS A 167 12.52 -10.93 10.29
C LYS A 167 13.25 -11.99 9.45
N LEU A 168 13.85 -11.59 8.33
CA LEU A 168 14.61 -12.51 7.48
C LEU A 168 15.84 -13.07 8.20
N LEU A 169 16.54 -12.24 8.98
CA LEU A 169 17.67 -12.67 9.80
C LEU A 169 17.26 -13.68 10.89
N GLU A 170 16.15 -13.45 11.61
CA GLU A 170 15.61 -14.42 12.57
C GLU A 170 15.32 -15.78 11.90
N GLY A 171 14.72 -15.75 10.71
CA GLY A 171 14.45 -16.96 9.92
C GLY A 171 15.71 -17.74 9.56
N THR A 172 16.82 -17.06 9.23
CA THR A 172 18.10 -17.73 8.95
C THR A 172 18.74 -18.32 10.21
N SER A 173 18.64 -17.65 11.36
CA SER A 173 19.20 -18.15 12.63
C SER A 173 18.50 -19.42 13.14
N LEU A 174 17.21 -19.59 12.84
CA LEU A 174 16.45 -20.80 13.18
C LEU A 174 16.74 -21.99 12.25
N VAL A 175 17.23 -21.73 11.03
CA VAL A 175 17.61 -22.77 10.04
C VAL A 175 19.06 -23.24 10.24
N ASN A 176 19.88 -22.50 11.01
CA ASN A 176 21.22 -22.92 11.44
C ASN A 176 21.29 -23.15 12.98
N PRO A 177 20.72 -24.25 13.53
CA PRO A 177 20.87 -24.54 14.96
C PRO A 177 22.24 -25.14 15.34
N THR A 178 23.19 -25.34 14.43
CA THR A 178 24.46 -26.01 14.73
C THR A 178 25.65 -25.39 13.98
N GLN A 179 26.31 -24.44 14.63
CA GLN A 179 27.74 -24.53 14.91
C GLN A 179 27.95 -24.25 16.40
#